data_AF-A0A9D9MW17-F1
#
_entry.id   AF-A0A9D9MW17-F1
#
_cell.length_a   1.000
_cell.length_b   1.000
_cell.length_c   1.000
_cell.angle_alpha   90.00
_cell.angle_beta   90.00
_cell.angle_gamma   90.00
#
_symmetry.space_group_name_H-M   'P 1'
#
loop_
_entity.id
_entity.type
_entity.pdbx_description
1 polymer ?
#
loop_
_entity_poly.entity_id
_entity_poly.type
_entity_poly.pdbx_seq_one_letter_code
_entity_poly.pdbx_strand_id
1 'polypeptide(L)' 'MKAASFEYIEVFYNRKRQHSTLGCKSPTQFLERWISEQHQEKQAA' A
#
# COMPACT_ATOMS: atom_id res chain seq x y z
N MET A 1 -19.58 -15.76 -7.78
CA MET A 1 -18.38 -15.97 -6.93
C MET A 1 -17.18 -15.13 -7.35
N LYS A 2 -16.78 -15.07 -8.64
CA LYS A 2 -15.61 -14.26 -9.07
C LYS A 2 -15.64 -12.79 -8.64
N ALA A 3 -16.73 -12.06 -8.89
CA ALA A 3 -16.80 -10.62 -8.60
C ALA A 3 -16.55 -10.29 -7.12
N ALA A 4 -17.21 -11.00 -6.19
CA ALA A 4 -17.03 -10.80 -4.75
C ALA A 4 -15.60 -11.09 -4.27
N SER A 5 -14.90 -12.06 -4.87
CA SER A 5 -13.49 -12.35 -4.54
C SER A 5 -12.54 -11.27 -5.07
N PHE A 6 -12.79 -10.72 -6.26
CA PHE A 6 -11.99 -9.61 -6.81
C PHE A 6 -12.17 -8.35 -5.97
N GLU A 7 -13.40 -7.99 -5.61
CA GLU A 7 -13.66 -6.85 -4.72
C GLU A 7 -13.01 -7.04 -3.34
N TYR A 8 -13.07 -8.24 -2.77
CA TYR A 8 -12.41 -8.55 -1.50
C TYR A 8 -10.89 -8.44 -1.58
N ILE A 9 -10.27 -8.94 -2.66
CA ILE A 9 -8.82 -8.88 -2.87
C ILE A 9 -8.37 -7.43 -3.13
N GLU A 10 -9.06 -6.72 -4.01
CA GLU A 10 -8.65 -5.39 -4.47
C GLU A 10 -8.95 -4.29 -3.45
N VAL A 11 -10.12 -4.32 -2.81
CA VAL A 11 -10.56 -3.27 -1.89
C VAL A 11 -10.14 -3.58 -0.46
N PHE A 12 -10.29 -4.82 -0.01
CA PHE A 12 -10.08 -5.16 1.40
C PHE A 12 -8.66 -5.66 1.68
N TYR A 13 -8.22 -6.67 0.91
CA TYR A 13 -6.91 -7.29 1.09
C TYR A 13 -5.77 -6.34 0.69
N ASN A 14 -5.89 -5.65 -0.45
CA ASN A 14 -4.80 -4.80 -0.96
C ASN A 14 -4.77 -3.38 -0.37
N ARG A 15 -5.83 -2.86 0.27
CA ARG A 15 -5.80 -1.50 0.84
C ARG A 15 -5.66 -1.46 2.36
N LYS A 16 -6.25 -2.42 3.07
CA LYS A 16 -6.38 -2.36 4.53
C LYS A 16 -5.55 -3.40 5.28
N ARG A 17 -5.21 -4.53 4.65
CA ARG A 17 -4.48 -5.60 5.34
C ARG A 17 -3.08 -5.13 5.71
N GLN A 18 -2.68 -5.34 6.95
CA GLN A 18 -1.29 -5.16 7.36
C GLN A 18 -0.46 -6.36 6.89
N HIS A 19 0.66 -6.10 6.25
CA HIS A 19 1.58 -7.13 5.78
C HIS A 19 2.86 -7.11 6.60
N SER A 20 3.27 -8.27 7.14
CA SER A 20 4.53 -8.40 7.87
C SER A 20 5.74 -8.00 7.02
N THR A 21 5.71 -8.33 5.71
CA THR A 21 6.72 -7.90 4.73
C THR A 21 6.81 -6.38 4.58
N LEU A 22 5.71 -5.64 4.83
CA LEU A 22 5.69 -4.16 4.79
C LEU A 22 5.95 -3.54 6.18
N GLY A 23 6.40 -4.34 7.15
CA GLY A 23 6.58 -3.91 8.53
C GLY A 23 5.25 -3.59 9.22
N CYS A 24 4.26 -4.46 9.02
CA CYS A 24 2.88 -4.33 9.54
C CYS A 24 2.16 -3.06 9.10
N LYS A 25 2.49 -2.55 7.90
CA LYS A 25 1.77 -1.44 7.26
C LYS A 25 0.81 -1.97 6.22
N SER A 26 -0.25 -1.21 5.96
CA SER A 26 -1.09 -1.47 4.80
C SER A 26 -0.36 -1.07 3.50
N PRO A 27 -0.73 -1.64 2.34
CA PRO A 27 -0.08 -1.28 1.08
C PRO A 27 -0.26 0.21 0.74
N THR A 28 -1.38 0.83 1.12
CA THR A 28 -1.59 2.28 0.96
C THR A 28 -0.61 3.07 1.81
N GLN A 29 -0.45 2.74 3.09
CA GLN A 29 0.52 3.42 3.98
C GLN A 29 1.96 3.26 3.49
N PHE A 30 2.30 2.08 2.96
CA PHE A 30 3.60 1.82 2.38
C PHE A 30 3.85 2.69 1.14
N LEU A 31 2.86 2.78 0.24
CA LEU A 31 2.96 3.60 -0.98
C LEU A 31 3.08 5.09 -0.67
N GLU A 32 2.25 5.63 0.24
CA GLU A 32 2.30 7.04 0.65
C GLU A 32 3.67 7.42 1.21
N ARG A 33 4.24 6.55 2.05
CA ARG A 33 5.58 6.72 2.60
C ARG A 33 6.63 6.75 1.50
N TRP A 34 6.59 5.78 0.59
CA TRP A 34 7.53 5.69 -0.52
C TRP A 34 7.49 6.94 -1.41
N ILE A 35 6.30 7.42 -1.78
CA ILE A 35 6.14 8.65 -2.58
C ILE A 35 6.73 9.86 -1.84
N SER A 36 6.50 9.96 -0.53
CA SER A 36 7.01 11.06 0.30
C SER A 36 8.54 11.06 0.37
N GLU A 37 9.15 9.88 0.56
CA GLU A 37 10.60 9.70 0.56
C GLU A 37 11.21 10.09 -0.80
N GLN A 38 10.59 9.68 -1.91
CA GLN A 38 11.04 10.06 -3.26
C GLN A 38 10.93 11.56 -3.54
N HIS A 39 9.90 12.24 -3.00
CA HIS A 39 9.78 13.69 -3.13
C HIS A 39 10.89 14.43 -2.37
N GLN A 40 11.23 13.96 -1.16
CA GLN A 40 12.31 14.51 -0.36
C GLN A 40 13.68 14.34 -1.03
N GLU A 41 13.95 13.15 -1.57
CA GLU A 41 15.19 12.89 -2.32
C GLU A 41 15.32 13.82 -3.54
N LYS A 42 14.23 14.02 -4.28
CA LYS A 42 14.21 14.92 -5.44
C LYS A 42 14.39 16.40 -5.07
N GLN A 43 14.01 16.82 -3.86
CA GLN A 43 14.22 18.18 -3.39
C GLN A 43 15.64 18.42 -2.84
N ALA A 44 16.37 17.36 -2.51
CA ALA A 44 17.71 17.43 -1.94
C ALA A 44 18.84 17.29 -2.98
N ALA A 45 18.51 16.97 -4.24
CA ALA A 45 19.44 16.80 -5.36
C ALA A 45 19.42 18.00 -6.32
#